data_AF-A0A7V2LFE2-F1
#
_entry.id   AF-A0A7V2LFE2-F1
#
_cell.length_a   1.000
_cell.length_b   1.000
_cell.length_c   1.000
_cell.angle_alpha   90.00
_cell.angle_beta   90.00
_cell.angle_gamma   90.00
#
_symmetry.space_group_name_H-M   'P 1'
#
loop_
_entity.id
_entity.type
_entity.pdbx_description
1 polymer ?
#
loop_
_entity_poly.entity_id
_entity_poly.type
_entity_poly.pdbx_seq_one_letter_code
_entity_poly.pdbx_strand_id
1 'polypeptide(L)'
;MKIAISATSPSLDADIDPRFGRCQYFIIVDPDTMEFEALENSSQMASGGAGIASAQTVASKDVQAVLTGNCGPNAYQTLEAAGIEVITGVAGKVRDAIEGYKSGRFQSTSGPSVDAHFGMGGGGAGMGGGYGTGRGMGMGMGRGMGRGMGRGMGMGPGMGMDPGMGFGMGMEPGVFERELETLKAQSNMMSQQLSEIMRRLDNIEKKGK
;
A
#
# COMPACT_ATOMS: atom_id res chain seq x y z
N MET A 1 10.48 6.38 28.92
CA MET A 1 9.90 5.40 27.96
C MET A 1 10.14 5.94 26.56
N LYS A 2 10.30 5.13 25.50
CA LYS A 2 10.51 5.68 24.15
C LYS A 2 9.32 5.47 23.22
N ILE A 3 8.98 6.50 22.44
CA ILE A 3 7.98 6.43 21.37
C ILE A 3 8.60 6.88 20.05
N ALA A 4 8.14 6.32 18.95
CA ALA A 4 8.53 6.72 17.59
C ALA A 4 7.41 7.52 16.93
N ILE A 5 7.75 8.58 16.21
CA ILE A 5 6.79 9.42 15.50
C ILE A 5 7.25 9.58 14.06
N SER A 6 6.37 9.31 13.09
CA SER A 6 6.67 9.57 11.67
C SER A 6 6.66 11.06 11.39
N ALA A 7 7.74 11.62 10.86
CA ALA A 7 7.90 13.06 10.65
C ALA A 7 8.42 13.41 9.26
N THR A 8 8.12 14.62 8.81
CA THR A 8 8.59 15.16 7.53
C THR A 8 9.99 15.76 7.60
N SER A 9 10.49 16.09 8.79
CA SER A 9 11.82 16.69 9.01
C SER A 9 12.38 16.27 10.38
N PRO A 10 13.71 16.39 10.62
CA PRO A 10 14.36 15.92 11.85
C PRO A 10 14.19 16.92 13.02
N SER A 11 12.95 17.28 13.35
CA SER A 11 12.62 18.27 14.39
C SER A 11 11.32 17.93 15.12
N LEU A 12 11.19 18.37 16.38
CA LEU A 12 9.94 18.30 17.14
C LEU A 12 8.85 19.27 16.63
N ASP A 13 9.25 20.28 15.85
CA ASP A 13 8.32 21.23 15.22
C ASP A 13 7.99 20.82 13.77
N ALA A 14 8.44 19.64 13.36
CA ALA A 14 8.06 19.01 12.10
C ALA A 14 6.58 18.65 12.09
N ASP A 15 6.03 18.54 10.88
CA ASP A 15 4.72 17.93 10.68
C ASP A 15 4.84 16.40 10.70
N ILE A 16 3.79 15.75 11.17
CA ILE A 16 3.69 14.30 11.17
C ILE A 16 3.50 13.82 9.73
N ASP A 17 4.33 12.86 9.32
CA ASP A 17 4.19 12.27 7.99
C ASP A 17 2.95 11.36 7.98
N PRO A 18 2.06 11.50 6.98
CA PRO A 18 0.88 10.65 6.88
C PRO A 18 1.20 9.19 6.55
N ARG A 19 2.44 8.84 6.18
CA ARG A 19 2.83 7.47 5.80
C ARG A 19 3.89 6.95 6.74
N PHE A 20 3.62 5.86 7.45
CA PHE A 20 4.62 5.22 8.30
C PHE A 20 5.82 4.69 7.50
N GLY A 21 5.59 3.72 6.60
CA GLY A 21 6.70 2.99 5.95
C GLY A 21 7.54 3.82 4.97
N ARG A 22 7.05 5.00 4.56
CA ARG A 22 7.74 5.90 3.62
C ARG A 22 7.85 7.32 4.16
N CYS A 23 7.79 7.50 5.48
CA CYS A 23 8.09 8.79 6.07
C CYS A 23 9.54 9.18 5.73
N GLN A 24 9.85 10.47 5.87
CA GLN A 24 11.22 10.96 5.72
C GLN A 24 12.07 10.64 6.95
N TYR A 25 11.51 10.88 8.14
CA TYR A 25 12.20 10.67 9.41
C TYR A 25 11.31 9.95 10.42
N PHE A 26 11.95 9.25 11.35
CA PHE A 26 11.39 8.82 12.61
C PHE A 26 11.98 9.64 13.73
N ILE A 27 11.13 10.29 14.53
CA ILE A 27 11.55 10.95 15.75
C ILE A 27 11.35 9.96 16.89
N ILE A 28 12.45 9.51 17.50
CA ILE A 28 12.41 8.66 18.68
C ILE A 28 12.59 9.56 19.88
N VAL A 29 11.58 9.64 20.75
CA VAL A 29 11.54 10.62 21.83
C VAL A 29 11.11 9.96 23.14
N ASP A 30 11.70 10.41 24.24
CA ASP A 30 11.14 10.16 25.57
C ASP A 30 10.14 11.26 25.92
N PRO A 31 8.83 10.95 26.05
CA PRO A 31 7.82 11.97 26.30
C PRO A 31 7.98 12.64 27.67
N ASP A 32 8.66 12.01 28.63
CA ASP A 32 8.84 12.58 29.97
C ASP A 32 9.93 13.65 29.98
N THR A 33 11.06 13.39 29.31
CA THR A 33 12.23 14.29 29.29
C THR A 33 12.28 15.20 28.07
N MET A 34 11.52 14.89 27.01
CA MET A 34 11.57 15.52 25.68
C MET A 34 12.93 15.34 24.96
N GLU A 35 13.80 14.46 25.45
CA GLU A 35 15.01 14.07 24.74
C GLU A 35 14.63 13.25 23.51
N PHE A 36 15.16 13.63 22.34
CA PHE A 36 14.84 12.98 21.08
C PHE A 36 16.07 12.71 20.21
N GLU A 37 15.98 11.65 19.42
CA GLU A 37 16.85 11.40 18.28
C GLU A 37 16.00 11.41 16.99
N ALA A 38 16.54 11.99 15.92
CA ALA A 38 15.92 11.93 14.60
C ALA A 38 16.67 10.90 13.75
N LEU A 39 15.91 9.93 13.22
CA LEU A 39 16.42 8.86 12.37
C LEU A 39 15.87 9.02 10.96
N GLU A 40 16.75 9.13 9.97
CA GLU A 40 16.36 9.18 8.56
C GLU A 40 15.88 7.81 8.07
N ASN A 41 14.78 7.78 7.34
CA ASN A 41 14.21 6.54 6.83
C ASN A 41 14.74 6.21 5.43
N SER A 42 15.78 5.37 5.38
CA SER A 42 16.35 4.85 4.13
C SER A 42 15.35 4.06 3.27
N SER A 43 14.25 3.58 3.87
CA SER A 43 13.22 2.79 3.17
C SER A 43 12.21 3.65 2.39
N GLN A 44 12.30 4.98 2.45
CA GLN A 44 11.41 5.90 1.74
C GLN A 44 11.31 5.57 0.24
N MET A 45 12.47 5.28 -0.37
CA MET A 45 12.61 5.03 -1.81
C MET A 45 12.52 3.55 -2.19
N ALA A 46 12.21 2.67 -1.25
CA ALA A 46 12.12 1.24 -1.53
C ALA A 46 11.01 0.94 -2.55
N SER A 47 11.32 0.06 -3.51
CA SER A 47 10.37 -0.40 -4.54
C SER A 47 9.27 -1.29 -3.95
N GLY A 48 9.55 -1.95 -2.83
CA GLY A 48 8.60 -2.76 -2.06
C GLY A 48 9.09 -3.01 -0.64
N GLY A 49 8.19 -3.45 0.25
CA GLY A 49 8.55 -3.82 1.63
C GLY A 49 8.94 -2.66 2.55
N ALA A 50 8.78 -1.41 2.13
CA ALA A 50 9.17 -0.22 2.90
C ALA A 50 8.64 -0.24 4.34
N GLY A 51 7.37 -0.61 4.52
CA GLY A 51 6.74 -0.73 5.84
C GLY A 51 7.40 -1.75 6.76
N ILE A 52 7.86 -2.89 6.23
CA ILE A 52 8.52 -3.95 7.03
C ILE A 52 9.90 -3.46 7.47
N ALA A 53 10.68 -2.93 6.52
CA ALA A 53 12.03 -2.43 6.80
C ALA A 53 12.01 -1.25 7.78
N SER A 54 11.07 -0.32 7.63
CA SER A 54 10.87 0.77 8.59
C SER A 54 10.44 0.26 9.96
N ALA A 55 9.50 -0.69 10.03
CA ALA A 55 9.06 -1.28 11.29
C ALA A 55 10.20 -2.00 12.03
N GLN A 56 11.03 -2.77 11.33
CA GLN A 56 12.22 -3.40 11.90
C GLN A 56 13.24 -2.37 12.41
N THR A 57 13.44 -1.29 11.66
CA THR A 57 14.34 -0.20 12.05
C THR A 57 13.86 0.52 13.31
N VAL A 58 12.55 0.74 13.42
CA VAL A 58 11.95 1.36 14.61
C VAL A 58 11.97 0.39 15.80
N ALA A 59 11.71 -0.89 15.58
CA ALA A 59 11.74 -1.90 16.62
C ALA A 59 13.12 -2.08 17.26
N SER A 60 14.20 -1.91 16.50
CA SER A 60 15.57 -1.97 17.04
C SER A 60 15.93 -0.80 17.96
N LYS A 61 15.07 0.22 18.07
CA LYS A 61 15.23 1.38 18.97
C LYS A 61 14.55 1.20 20.34
N ASP A 62 14.03 0.00 20.64
CA ASP A 62 13.33 -0.33 21.89
C ASP A 62 12.18 0.64 22.21
N VAL A 63 11.42 1.02 21.18
CA VAL A 63 10.24 1.87 21.36
C VAL A 63 9.03 1.05 21.80
N GLN A 64 8.17 1.65 22.60
CA GLN A 64 6.96 1.01 23.13
C GLN A 64 5.72 1.36 22.30
N ALA A 65 5.72 2.53 21.63
CA ALA A 65 4.63 2.95 20.77
C ALA A 65 5.13 3.67 19.51
N VAL A 66 4.34 3.60 18.45
CA VAL A 66 4.49 4.34 17.20
C VAL A 66 3.27 5.24 16.99
N LEU A 67 3.50 6.52 16.78
CA LEU A 67 2.48 7.48 16.36
C LEU A 67 2.70 7.85 14.89
N THR A 68 1.67 7.67 14.08
CA THR A 68 1.73 7.95 12.65
C THR A 68 0.37 8.38 12.10
N GLY A 69 0.36 8.96 10.91
CA GLY A 69 -0.89 9.18 10.19
C GLY A 69 -1.52 7.86 9.76
N ASN A 70 -0.80 7.08 8.93
CA ASN A 70 -1.30 5.80 8.42
C ASN A 70 -0.27 4.68 8.53
N CYS A 71 -0.76 3.48 8.86
CA CYS A 71 0.02 2.26 8.93
C CYS A 71 -0.63 1.17 8.06
N GLY A 72 0.14 0.64 7.10
CA GLY A 72 -0.30 -0.47 6.24
C GLY A 72 -0.16 -1.84 6.91
N PRO A 73 -0.78 -2.90 6.35
CA PRO A 73 -0.88 -4.23 6.96
C PRO A 73 0.47 -4.84 7.33
N ASN A 74 1.45 -4.78 6.42
CA ASN A 74 2.76 -5.38 6.65
C ASN A 74 3.55 -4.67 7.77
N ALA A 75 3.43 -3.34 7.86
CA ALA A 75 4.07 -2.56 8.91
C ALA A 75 3.41 -2.85 10.26
N TYR A 76 2.07 -2.84 10.31
CA TYR A 76 1.30 -3.14 11.52
C TYR A 76 1.66 -4.52 12.07
N GLN A 77 1.65 -5.56 11.24
CA GLN A 77 2.02 -6.92 11.65
C GLN A 77 3.45 -7.02 12.21
N THR A 78 4.39 -6.28 11.62
CA THR A 78 5.78 -6.27 12.07
C THR A 78 5.93 -5.57 13.42
N LEU A 79 5.24 -4.44 13.61
CA LEU A 79 5.25 -3.69 14.88
C LEU A 79 4.55 -4.47 15.99
N GLU A 80 3.39 -5.08 15.69
CA GLU A 80 2.64 -5.92 16.61
C GLU A 80 3.45 -7.15 17.06
N ALA A 81 4.13 -7.83 16.13
CA ALA A 81 5.02 -8.94 16.44
C ALA A 81 6.22 -8.54 17.33
N ALA A 82 6.63 -7.27 17.25
CA ALA A 82 7.65 -6.69 18.14
C ALA A 82 7.08 -6.20 19.48
N GLY A 83 5.77 -6.33 19.72
CA GLY A 83 5.09 -5.87 20.93
C GLY A 83 4.97 -4.34 21.02
N ILE A 84 5.02 -3.65 19.88
CA ILE A 84 4.98 -2.19 19.81
C ILE A 84 3.55 -1.74 19.53
N GLU A 85 3.06 -0.83 20.37
CA GLU A 85 1.73 -0.26 20.21
C GLU A 85 1.67 0.66 18.98
N VAL A 86 0.66 0.51 18.13
CA VAL A 86 0.49 1.35 16.94
C VAL A 86 -0.68 2.29 17.12
N ILE A 87 -0.42 3.59 17.00
CA ILE A 87 -1.41 4.66 17.05
C ILE A 87 -1.44 5.34 15.68
N THR A 88 -2.58 5.21 15.00
CA THR A 88 -2.82 5.80 13.68
C THR A 88 -3.78 6.99 13.77
N GLY A 89 -3.93 7.73 12.67
CA GLY A 89 -4.80 8.92 12.61
C GLY A 89 -4.19 10.15 13.27
N VAL A 90 -2.90 10.12 13.61
CA VAL A 90 -2.22 11.26 14.22
C VAL A 90 -1.80 12.25 13.13
N ALA A 91 -2.12 13.53 13.33
CA ALA A 91 -1.82 14.61 12.40
C ALA A 91 -1.43 15.89 13.16
N GLY A 92 -0.84 16.85 12.44
CA GLY A 92 -0.34 18.10 13.02
C GLY A 92 1.14 18.03 13.35
N LYS A 93 1.56 18.73 14.41
CA LYS A 93 2.97 18.81 14.82
C LYS A 93 3.38 17.62 15.68
N VAL A 94 4.65 17.23 15.56
CA VAL A 94 5.25 16.17 16.38
C VAL A 94 5.12 16.49 17.87
N ARG A 95 5.40 17.74 18.28
CA ARG A 95 5.22 18.21 19.66
C ARG A 95 3.80 17.98 20.20
N ASP A 96 2.78 18.36 19.42
CA ASP A 96 1.38 18.22 19.82
C ASP A 96 0.98 16.74 19.98
N ALA A 97 1.55 15.86 19.15
CA ALA A 97 1.36 14.43 19.27
C ALA A 97 2.05 13.84 20.51
N ILE A 98 3.24 14.31 20.88
CA ILE A 98 3.90 13.89 22.13
C ILE A 98 3.02 14.26 23.33
N GLU A 99 2.52 15.49 23.37
CA GLU A 99 1.61 15.94 24.43
C GLU A 99 0.29 15.15 24.42
N GLY A 100 -0.23 14.85 23.23
CA GLY A 100 -1.42 14.02 23.05
C GLY A 100 -1.25 12.63 23.63
N TYR A 101 -0.10 12.02 23.38
CA TYR A 101 0.25 10.72 23.93
C TYR A 101 0.32 10.75 25.46
N LYS A 102 1.03 11.74 26.03
CA LYS A 102 1.13 11.90 27.50
C LYS A 102 -0.23 12.08 28.18
N SER A 103 -1.13 12.81 27.53
CA SER A 103 -2.48 13.05 28.04
C SER A 103 -3.45 11.87 27.88
N GLY A 104 -3.03 10.77 27.26
CA GLY A 104 -3.89 9.61 26.98
C GLY A 104 -5.00 9.90 25.96
N ARG A 105 -4.83 10.94 25.12
CA ARG A 105 -5.83 11.34 24.11
C ARG A 105 -5.94 10.36 22.94
N PHE A 106 -4.93 9.53 22.74
CA PHE A 106 -4.91 8.56 21.65
C PHE A 106 -5.41 7.20 22.09
N GLN A 107 -6.04 6.49 21.17
CA GLN A 107 -6.45 5.10 21.35
C GLN A 107 -5.55 4.24 20.46
N SER A 108 -5.04 3.15 21.03
CA SER A 108 -4.29 2.14 20.29
C SER A 108 -5.14 1.61 19.14
N THR A 109 -4.56 1.46 17.96
CA THR A 109 -5.27 0.91 16.81
C THR A 109 -5.20 -0.61 16.83
N SER A 110 -6.33 -1.30 16.64
CA SER A 110 -6.42 -2.77 16.65
C SER A 110 -6.17 -3.44 15.29
N GLY A 111 -5.64 -2.69 14.31
CA GLY A 111 -5.42 -3.16 12.95
C GLY A 111 -4.79 -2.09 12.04
N PRO A 112 -4.44 -2.42 10.78
CA PRO A 112 -3.92 -1.45 9.83
C PRO A 112 -4.96 -0.38 9.48
N SER A 113 -4.51 0.85 9.22
CA SER A 113 -5.40 1.97 8.91
C SER A 113 -5.63 2.17 7.41
N VAL A 114 -4.86 1.47 6.56
CA VAL A 114 -4.93 1.57 5.09
C VAL A 114 -4.70 0.22 4.42
N ASP A 115 -5.24 0.04 3.21
CA ASP A 115 -5.03 -1.15 2.39
C ASP A 115 -3.56 -1.31 1.93
N ALA A 116 -3.19 -2.52 1.51
CA ALA A 116 -1.82 -2.90 1.15
C ALA A 116 -1.16 -2.08 0.02
N HIS A 117 -1.92 -1.24 -0.69
CA HIS A 117 -1.46 -0.44 -1.83
C HIS A 117 -1.42 1.08 -1.58
N PHE A 118 -1.68 1.54 -0.36
CA PHE A 118 -1.70 2.97 -0.04
C PHE A 118 -0.30 3.61 -0.17
N GLY A 119 -0.19 4.66 -0.99
CA GLY A 119 1.07 5.40 -1.20
C GLY A 119 1.95 4.90 -2.35
N MET A 120 1.51 3.89 -3.10
CA MET A 120 2.07 3.59 -4.42
C MET A 120 1.54 4.67 -5.38
N GLY A 121 2.44 5.55 -5.85
CA GLY A 121 2.10 6.77 -6.58
C GLY A 121 0.92 6.58 -7.54
N GLY A 122 -0.14 7.35 -7.28
CA GLY A 122 -1.35 7.37 -8.10
C GLY A 122 -1.05 7.94 -9.48
N GLY A 123 -0.47 7.12 -10.36
CA GLY A 123 -0.75 7.15 -11.80
C GLY A 123 -2.08 6.45 -12.05
N GLY A 124 -3.14 6.93 -11.40
CA GLY A 124 -4.50 6.47 -11.60
C GLY A 124 -5.01 6.97 -12.95
N ALA A 125 -4.57 6.35 -14.05
CA ALA A 125 -5.43 6.24 -15.22
C ALA A 125 -6.60 5.35 -14.79
N GLY A 126 -7.66 5.99 -14.30
CA GLY A 126 -8.92 5.33 -14.00
C GLY A 126 -9.44 4.69 -15.29
N MET A 127 -9.17 3.41 -15.47
CA MET A 127 -9.87 2.58 -16.45
C MET A 127 -11.10 1.96 -15.77
N GLY A 128 -11.94 2.86 -15.26
CA GLY A 128 -13.24 2.56 -14.70
C GLY A 128 -14.34 2.90 -15.69
N GLY A 129 -15.02 1.88 -16.20
CA GLY A 129 -16.41 1.97 -16.64
C GLY A 129 -16.66 2.31 -18.11
N GLY A 130 -17.21 1.35 -18.85
CA GLY A 130 -17.90 1.65 -20.10
C GLY A 130 -18.10 0.47 -21.04
N TYR A 131 -18.98 -0.47 -20.69
CA TYR A 131 -19.68 -1.27 -21.68
C TYR A 131 -20.55 -0.31 -22.51
N GLY A 132 -20.04 0.15 -23.64
CA GLY A 132 -20.70 1.10 -24.53
C GLY A 132 -20.87 0.49 -25.92
N THR A 133 -21.96 -0.24 -26.11
CA THR A 133 -22.50 -0.64 -27.42
C THR A 133 -22.78 0.64 -28.23
N GLY A 134 -21.91 0.98 -29.19
CA GLY A 134 -21.99 2.26 -29.89
C GLY A 134 -21.38 2.21 -31.28
N ARG A 135 -22.22 1.82 -32.25
CA ARG A 135 -22.00 1.87 -33.70
C ARG A 135 -21.61 3.28 -34.14
N GLY A 136 -20.32 3.52 -34.40
CA GLY A 136 -19.79 4.81 -34.85
C GLY A 136 -18.92 4.66 -36.09
N MET A 137 -19.56 4.68 -37.26
CA MET A 137 -18.94 4.74 -38.58
C MET A 137 -18.35 6.13 -38.79
N GLY A 138 -17.03 6.27 -38.75
CA GLY A 138 -16.31 7.52 -38.97
C GLY A 138 -15.21 7.37 -40.02
N MET A 139 -15.57 7.44 -41.30
CA MET A 139 -14.64 7.65 -42.42
C MET A 139 -14.03 9.05 -42.30
N GLY A 140 -12.85 9.15 -41.69
CA GLY A 140 -12.02 10.36 -41.69
C GLY A 140 -10.96 10.30 -42.79
N MET A 141 -11.32 10.73 -44.00
CA MET A 141 -10.43 10.85 -45.16
C MET A 141 -9.47 12.05 -44.98
N GLY A 142 -8.41 11.85 -44.21
CA GLY A 142 -7.34 12.83 -43.99
C GLY A 142 -6.33 12.85 -45.14
N ARG A 143 -6.61 13.67 -46.15
CA ARG A 143 -5.76 13.96 -47.31
C ARG A 143 -4.54 14.80 -46.87
N GLY A 144 -3.46 14.14 -46.44
CA GLY A 144 -2.19 14.78 -46.07
C GLY A 144 -1.07 14.42 -47.04
N MET A 145 -0.93 15.20 -48.11
CA MET A 145 0.16 15.10 -49.09
C MET A 145 1.42 15.77 -48.52
N GLY A 146 2.16 15.05 -47.68
CA GLY A 146 3.44 15.47 -47.10
C GLY A 146 4.61 14.90 -47.88
N ARG A 147 5.14 15.70 -48.80
CA ARG A 147 6.32 15.43 -49.64
C ARG A 147 7.58 15.46 -48.75
N GLY A 148 8.13 14.28 -48.42
CA GLY A 148 9.37 14.14 -47.64
C GLY A 148 10.30 13.10 -48.27
N MET A 149 11.37 13.59 -48.90
CA MET A 149 12.36 12.84 -49.67
C MET A 149 13.41 12.21 -48.73
N GLY A 150 13.41 10.88 -48.61
CA GLY A 150 14.34 10.10 -47.79
C GLY A 150 14.81 8.83 -48.49
N ARG A 151 15.95 8.95 -49.18
CA ARG A 151 16.85 7.94 -49.75
C ARG A 151 16.90 6.61 -48.98
N GLY A 152 16.79 5.47 -49.66
CA GLY A 152 17.17 4.17 -49.08
C GLY A 152 16.66 2.94 -49.84
N MET A 153 17.34 2.60 -50.93
CA MET A 153 17.12 1.37 -51.71
C MET A 153 17.87 0.21 -51.05
N GLY A 154 17.17 -0.88 -50.72
CA GLY A 154 17.74 -2.09 -50.13
C GLY A 154 16.80 -3.28 -50.29
N MET A 155 16.68 -3.79 -51.53
CA MET A 155 16.12 -5.11 -51.81
C MET A 155 17.09 -6.18 -51.29
N GLY A 156 16.69 -6.88 -50.23
CA GLY A 156 17.27 -8.15 -49.78
C GLY A 156 16.22 -9.26 -49.92
N PRO A 157 16.57 -10.46 -50.42
CA PRO A 157 15.60 -11.47 -50.81
C PRO A 157 15.19 -12.35 -49.61
N GLY A 158 13.87 -12.46 -49.39
CA GLY A 158 13.22 -13.64 -48.80
C GLY A 158 13.34 -13.83 -47.28
N MET A 159 12.24 -13.59 -46.57
CA MET A 159 11.85 -14.43 -45.43
C MET A 159 10.35 -14.33 -45.25
N GLY A 160 9.69 -15.49 -45.21
CA GLY A 160 8.24 -15.62 -45.16
C GLY A 160 7.62 -15.05 -43.88
N MET A 161 6.30 -14.83 -43.99
CA MET A 161 5.41 -14.65 -42.86
C MET A 161 5.63 -15.75 -41.81
N ASP A 162 5.93 -15.34 -40.58
CA ASP A 162 5.53 -16.09 -39.38
C ASP A 162 5.30 -15.10 -38.22
N PRO A 163 4.06 -14.91 -37.74
CA PRO A 163 3.77 -14.11 -36.57
C PRO A 163 3.87 -14.98 -35.31
N GLY A 164 5.00 -14.94 -34.61
CA GLY A 164 5.14 -15.73 -33.38
C GLY A 164 6.44 -15.56 -32.61
N MET A 165 6.69 -14.38 -32.03
CA MET A 165 7.67 -14.23 -30.94
C MET A 165 6.96 -13.73 -29.68
N GLY A 166 6.21 -14.64 -29.06
CA GLY A 166 5.83 -14.55 -27.65
C GLY A 166 6.91 -15.22 -26.81
N PHE A 167 7.47 -14.47 -25.86
CA PHE A 167 8.39 -14.98 -24.85
C PHE A 167 7.80 -16.21 -24.16
N GLY A 168 8.46 -17.35 -24.32
CA GLY A 168 8.18 -18.56 -23.56
C GLY A 168 8.65 -18.41 -22.12
N MET A 169 7.71 -18.26 -21.20
CA MET A 169 7.78 -18.94 -19.90
C MET A 169 6.63 -19.93 -19.88
N GLY A 170 6.95 -21.21 -20.03
CA GLY A 170 6.01 -22.30 -19.84
C GLY A 170 5.61 -22.35 -18.37
N MET A 171 4.41 -21.84 -18.07
CA MET A 171 3.73 -22.10 -16.82
C MET A 171 3.05 -23.47 -16.97
N GLU A 172 3.46 -24.45 -16.16
CA GLU A 172 2.93 -25.81 -16.27
C GLU A 172 1.39 -25.84 -16.06
N PRO A 173 0.62 -26.58 -16.88
CA PRO A 173 -0.84 -26.63 -16.82
C PRO A 173 -1.42 -26.93 -15.43
N GLY A 174 -0.70 -27.71 -14.61
CA GLY A 174 -1.15 -28.10 -13.27
C GLY A 174 -1.09 -27.02 -12.19
N VAL A 175 -0.41 -25.89 -12.44
CA VAL A 175 -0.34 -24.78 -11.46
C VAL A 175 -1.63 -23.98 -11.46
N PHE A 176 -2.21 -23.75 -12.66
CA PHE A 176 -3.47 -23.01 -12.81
C PHE A 176 -4.64 -23.74 -12.16
N GLU A 177 -4.71 -25.06 -12.35
CA GLU A 177 -5.77 -25.89 -11.76
C GLU A 177 -5.67 -25.93 -10.23
N ARG A 178 -4.45 -26.06 -9.68
CA ARG A 178 -4.23 -26.00 -8.23
C ARG A 178 -4.58 -24.64 -7.65
N GLU A 179 -4.22 -23.54 -8.32
CA GLU A 179 -4.53 -22.19 -7.86
C GLU A 179 -6.04 -21.92 -7.90
N LEU A 180 -6.74 -22.44 -8.92
CA LEU A 180 -8.19 -22.35 -9.02
C LEU A 180 -8.90 -23.18 -7.95
N GLU A 181 -8.36 -24.36 -7.59
CA GLU A 181 -8.88 -25.16 -6.49
C GLU A 181 -8.66 -24.51 -5.12
N THR A 182 -7.49 -23.93 -4.87
CA THR A 182 -7.21 -23.25 -3.59
C THR A 182 -8.08 -22.00 -3.43
N LEU A 183 -8.26 -21.21 -4.50
CA LEU A 183 -9.14 -20.04 -4.49
C LEU A 183 -10.61 -20.43 -4.28
N LYS A 184 -11.08 -21.51 -4.90
CA LYS A 184 -12.43 -22.05 -4.64
C LYS A 184 -12.59 -22.51 -3.19
N ALA A 185 -11.59 -23.21 -2.64
CA ALA A 185 -11.62 -23.65 -1.25
C ALA A 185 -11.66 -22.44 -0.28
N GLN A 186 -10.86 -21.41 -0.54
CA GLN A 186 -10.88 -20.16 0.23
C GLN A 186 -12.25 -19.45 0.15
N SER A 187 -12.83 -19.34 -1.04
CA SER A 187 -14.15 -18.72 -1.24
C SER A 187 -15.26 -19.45 -0.48
N ASN A 188 -15.25 -20.79 -0.48
CA ASN A 188 -16.21 -21.59 0.27
C ASN A 188 -16.05 -21.41 1.78
N MET A 189 -14.81 -21.35 2.28
CA MET A 189 -14.53 -21.11 3.69
C MET A 189 -15.02 -19.73 4.14
N MET A 190 -14.74 -18.68 3.35
CA MET A 190 -15.22 -17.32 3.64
C MET A 190 -16.75 -17.25 3.62
N SER A 191 -17.40 -17.94 2.68
CA SER A 191 -18.87 -18.01 2.61
C SER A 191 -19.47 -18.65 3.86
N GLN A 192 -18.82 -19.70 4.39
CA GLN A 192 -19.24 -20.31 5.66
C GLN A 192 -19.07 -19.34 6.83
N GLN A 193 -17.93 -18.65 6.92
CA GLN A 193 -17.70 -17.65 7.96
C GLN A 193 -18.74 -16.52 7.92
N LEU A 194 -19.07 -16.01 6.73
CA LEU A 194 -20.13 -15.01 6.54
C LEU A 194 -21.48 -15.52 7.04
N SER A 195 -21.85 -16.76 6.70
CA SER A 195 -23.10 -17.36 7.15
C SER A 195 -23.18 -17.50 8.68
N GLU A 196 -22.06 -17.80 9.34
CA GLU A 196 -21.99 -17.89 10.80
C GLU A 196 -22.14 -16.50 11.45
N ILE A 197 -21.45 -15.49 10.91
CA ILE A 197 -21.56 -14.11 11.39
C ILE A 197 -23.01 -13.62 11.26
N MET A 198 -23.64 -13.83 10.11
CA MET A 198 -25.05 -13.47 9.90
C MET A 198 -25.98 -14.15 10.90
N ARG A 199 -25.74 -15.44 11.22
CA ARG A 199 -26.52 -16.16 12.23
C ARG A 199 -26.32 -15.61 13.63
N ARG A 200 -25.11 -15.19 13.99
CA ARG A 200 -24.84 -14.53 15.28
C ARG A 200 -25.53 -13.17 15.37
N LEU A 201 -25.52 -12.40 14.29
CA LEU A 201 -26.23 -11.11 14.22
C LEU A 201 -27.73 -11.29 14.47
N ASP A 202 -28.40 -12.21 13.76
CA ASP A 202 -29.84 -12.49 13.96
C ASP A 202 -30.15 -12.95 15.40
N ASN A 203 -29.28 -13.75 16.00
CA ASN A 203 -29.43 -14.17 17.40
C ASN A 203 -29.27 -13.01 18.40
N ILE A 204 -28.37 -12.05 18.12
CA ILE A 204 -28.17 -10.86 18.97
C ILE A 204 -29.35 -9.90 18.80
N GLU A 205 -29.81 -9.66 17.57
CA GLU A 205 -30.99 -8.84 17.30
C GLU A 205 -32.26 -9.38 17.96
N LYS A 206 -32.43 -10.71 18.00
CA LYS A 206 -33.56 -11.37 18.69
C LYS A 206 -33.46 -11.34 20.21
N LYS A 207 -32.25 -11.28 20.78
CA LYS A 207 -32.05 -11.17 22.24
C LYS A 207 -32.16 -9.74 22.75
N GLY A 208 -32.00 -8.74 21.88
CA GLY A 208 -32.10 -7.32 22.20
C GLY A 208 -33.53 -6.74 22.10
N LYS A 209 -34.52 -7.53 21.69
CA LYS A 209 -35.96 -7.20 21.72
C LYS A 209 -36.64 -7.93 22.87
#